data_AF-A0A1B6FS00-F1
#
_entry.id   AF-A0A1B6FS00-F1
#
_cell.length_a   1.000
_cell.length_b   1.000
_cell.length_c   1.000
_cell.angle_alpha   90.00
_cell.angle_beta   90.00
_cell.angle_gamma   90.00
#
_symmetry.space_group_name_H-M   'P 1'
#
loop_
_entity.id
_entity.type
_entity.pdbx_description
1 polymer ?
#
loop_
_entity_poly.entity_id
_entity_poly.type
_entity_poly.pdbx_seq_one_letter_code
_entity_poly.pdbx_strand_id
1 'polypeptide(L)'
;LDGSNRKTIFSDNLDEPRAIVVDPHSRYIFWSDWGSTPKLERAVLDGSDRQTIVSSDISWPNGMTLDLDKKIIYWVDGKLATISSCDYNGSNQKSLLGSTVFSFHPFSITSFQDKLYWTDWVTQSLFQINKDSVNVLTRLANHSTTIQMRPNQVKVVHSYLQPEGENSCA
;
A
#
# COMPACT_ATOMS: atom_id res chain seq x y z
N LEU A 1 -13.63 -15.29 11.82
CA LEU A 1 -12.68 -14.40 12.55
C LEU A 1 -11.96 -15.15 13.67
N ASP A 2 -12.63 -16.13 14.28
CA ASP A 2 -12.10 -17.15 15.19
C ASP A 2 -10.94 -18.01 14.64
N GLY A 3 -10.64 -17.92 13.34
CA GLY A 3 -9.51 -18.59 12.69
C GLY A 3 -9.80 -20.01 12.23
N SER A 4 -11.03 -20.50 12.40
CA SER A 4 -11.49 -21.75 11.80
C SER A 4 -11.62 -21.61 10.27
N ASN A 5 -11.57 -22.72 9.51
CA ASN A 5 -11.73 -22.74 8.05
C ASN A 5 -10.67 -21.99 7.22
N ARG A 6 -9.40 -22.05 7.64
CA ARG A 6 -8.28 -21.49 6.88
C ARG A 6 -8.13 -22.17 5.51
N LYS A 7 -8.02 -21.38 4.44
CA LYS A 7 -7.70 -21.81 3.08
C LYS A 7 -6.51 -21.05 2.53
N THR A 8 -5.60 -21.74 1.86
CA THR A 8 -4.56 -21.11 1.03
C THR A 8 -5.17 -20.74 -0.32
N ILE A 9 -5.11 -19.46 -0.71
CA ILE A 9 -5.63 -18.98 -2.00
C ILE A 9 -4.56 -18.91 -3.09
N PHE A 10 -3.31 -18.63 -2.72
CA PHE A 10 -2.15 -18.60 -3.62
C PHE A 10 -0.95 -19.24 -2.94
N SER A 11 -0.18 -20.05 -3.67
CA SER A 11 1.05 -20.69 -3.17
C SER A 11 2.16 -20.78 -4.21
N ASP A 12 1.85 -20.51 -5.47
CA ASP A 12 2.78 -20.52 -6.60
C ASP A 12 3.16 -19.09 -7.01
N ASN A 13 4.33 -18.96 -7.64
CA ASN A 13 4.79 -17.69 -8.21
C ASN A 13 4.77 -16.51 -7.22
N LEU A 14 5.08 -16.80 -5.94
CA LEU A 14 5.31 -15.84 -4.87
C LEU A 14 6.73 -16.06 -4.37
N ASP A 15 7.48 -14.98 -4.20
CA ASP A 15 8.86 -15.01 -3.72
C ASP A 15 8.90 -14.37 -2.32
N GLU A 16 8.67 -13.07 -2.25
CA GLU A 16 8.68 -12.30 -1.01
C GLU A 16 7.43 -11.43 -0.86
N PRO A 17 6.22 -12.02 -0.72
CA PRO A 17 4.99 -11.26 -0.54
C PRO A 17 4.99 -10.45 0.76
N ARG A 18 4.48 -9.21 0.74
CA ARG A 18 4.56 -8.30 1.89
C ARG A 18 3.26 -7.56 2.21
N ALA A 19 2.91 -6.54 1.43
CA ALA A 19 1.71 -5.75 1.69
C ALA A 19 0.49 -6.48 1.14
N ILE A 20 -0.64 -6.41 1.83
CA ILE A 20 -1.91 -6.98 1.40
C ILE A 20 -3.05 -6.02 1.79
N VAL A 21 -3.96 -5.77 0.85
CA VAL A 21 -5.16 -4.94 1.04
C VAL A 21 -6.32 -5.54 0.25
N VAL A 22 -7.55 -5.25 0.67
CA VAL A 22 -8.77 -5.79 0.05
C VAL A 22 -9.79 -4.67 -0.18
N ASP A 23 -10.56 -4.81 -1.25
CA ASP A 23 -11.80 -4.08 -1.50
C ASP A 23 -12.94 -5.12 -1.57
N PRO A 24 -13.66 -5.34 -0.46
CA PRO A 24 -14.76 -6.32 -0.42
C PRO A 24 -15.89 -6.00 -1.39
N HIS A 25 -16.23 -4.72 -1.59
CA HIS A 25 -17.31 -4.29 -2.47
C HIS A 25 -16.99 -4.58 -3.94
N SER A 26 -15.73 -4.38 -4.36
CA SER A 26 -15.26 -4.79 -5.69
C SER A 26 -14.78 -6.23 -5.76
N ARG A 27 -14.81 -6.95 -4.64
CA ARG A 27 -14.34 -8.34 -4.48
C ARG A 27 -12.90 -8.57 -4.90
N TYR A 28 -12.02 -7.58 -4.71
CA TYR A 28 -10.61 -7.69 -5.07
C TYR A 28 -9.70 -7.78 -3.85
N ILE A 29 -8.62 -8.54 -4.00
CA ILE A 29 -7.45 -8.55 -3.14
C ILE A 29 -6.25 -8.05 -3.94
N PHE A 30 -5.39 -7.27 -3.29
CA PHE A 30 -4.16 -6.75 -3.86
C PHE A 30 -3.02 -7.06 -2.93
N TRP A 31 -1.87 -7.47 -3.47
CA TRP A 31 -0.65 -7.64 -2.68
C TRP A 31 0.59 -7.18 -3.42
N SER A 32 1.65 -6.93 -2.64
CA SER A 32 2.98 -6.66 -3.17
C SER A 32 3.91 -7.85 -2.95
N ASP A 33 4.84 -8.03 -3.89
CA ASP A 33 5.96 -8.98 -3.81
C ASP A 33 7.24 -8.22 -4.19
N TRP A 34 8.27 -8.30 -3.35
CA TRP A 34 9.53 -7.56 -3.52
C TRP A 34 10.73 -8.48 -3.82
N GLY A 35 10.47 -9.74 -4.17
CA GLY A 35 11.51 -10.73 -4.45
C GLY A 35 12.28 -10.44 -5.74
N SER A 36 12.82 -11.49 -6.35
CA SER A 36 13.60 -11.44 -7.59
C SER A 36 12.85 -10.80 -8.77
N THR A 37 11.53 -10.91 -8.80
CA THR A 37 10.65 -10.26 -9.79
C THR A 37 9.61 -9.38 -9.09
N PRO A 38 9.99 -8.15 -8.68
CA PRO A 38 9.11 -7.26 -7.93
C PRO A 38 7.83 -6.93 -8.70
N LYS A 39 6.69 -6.99 -8.01
CA LYS A 39 5.38 -6.81 -8.63
C LYS A 39 4.30 -6.41 -7.64
N LEU A 40 3.26 -5.77 -8.16
CA LEU A 40 1.94 -5.73 -7.53
C LEU A 40 1.00 -6.65 -8.29
N GLU A 41 0.21 -7.41 -7.55
CA GLU A 41 -0.77 -8.33 -8.12
C GLU A 41 -2.14 -8.05 -7.54
N ARG A 42 -3.16 -8.40 -8.32
CA ARG A 42 -4.57 -8.37 -7.96
C ARG A 42 -5.19 -9.73 -8.25
N ALA A 43 -6.17 -10.13 -7.46
CA ALA A 43 -7.06 -11.24 -7.79
C ALA A 43 -8.47 -10.98 -7.24
N VAL A 44 -9.44 -11.79 -7.66
CA VAL A 44 -10.74 -11.85 -6.99
C VAL A 44 -10.56 -12.50 -5.61
N LEU A 45 -11.36 -12.09 -4.62
CA LEU A 45 -11.26 -12.58 -3.23
C LEU A 45 -11.44 -14.10 -3.08
N ASP A 46 -12.05 -14.78 -4.06
CA ASP A 46 -12.20 -16.23 -4.08
C ASP A 46 -10.93 -16.98 -4.57
N GLY A 47 -9.93 -16.24 -5.06
CA GLY A 47 -8.66 -16.75 -5.59
C GLY A 47 -8.61 -16.82 -7.12
N SER A 48 -9.68 -16.46 -7.83
CA SER A 48 -9.72 -16.45 -9.29
C SER A 48 -9.18 -15.15 -9.90
N ASP A 49 -8.93 -15.16 -11.22
CA ASP A 49 -8.49 -13.99 -12.00
C ASP A 49 -7.28 -13.24 -11.40
N ARG A 50 -6.25 -14.00 -11.00
CA ARG A 50 -4.97 -13.44 -10.57
C ARG A 50 -4.25 -12.79 -11.75
N GLN A 51 -3.86 -11.52 -11.58
CA GLN A 51 -3.20 -10.70 -12.59
C GLN A 51 -2.07 -9.88 -11.96
N THR A 52 -0.94 -9.81 -12.65
CA THR A 52 0.10 -8.80 -12.37
C THR A 52 -0.37 -7.46 -12.91
N ILE A 53 -0.47 -6.46 -12.04
CA ILE A 53 -0.96 -5.12 -12.38
C ILE A 53 0.17 -4.07 -12.45
N VAL A 54 1.31 -4.33 -11.79
CA VAL A 54 2.51 -3.50 -11.89
C VAL A 54 3.74 -4.40 -11.90
N SER A 55 4.60 -4.22 -12.91
CA SER A 55 5.86 -4.96 -13.06
C SER A 55 7.02 -4.10 -13.58
N SER A 56 6.82 -2.79 -13.71
CA SER A 56 7.81 -1.80 -14.16
C SER A 56 7.89 -0.65 -13.16
N ASP A 57 9.07 -0.03 -13.08
CA ASP A 57 9.37 1.06 -12.14
C ASP A 57 9.00 0.70 -10.69
N ILE A 58 9.33 -0.54 -10.31
CA ILE A 58 9.05 -1.17 -9.02
C ILE A 58 10.25 -2.00 -8.59
N SER A 59 10.59 -1.96 -7.30
CA SER A 59 11.70 -2.70 -6.73
C SER A 59 11.40 -3.24 -5.34
N TRP A 60 11.18 -2.38 -4.34
CA TRP A 60 10.81 -2.82 -2.98
C TRP A 60 9.44 -2.27 -2.57
N PRO A 61 8.33 -2.77 -3.14
CA PRO A 61 6.99 -2.31 -2.80
C PRO A 61 6.59 -2.71 -1.37
N ASN A 62 7.00 -1.89 -0.40
CA ASN A 62 6.98 -2.24 1.01
C ASN A 62 5.56 -2.19 1.61
N GLY A 63 4.78 -1.20 1.20
CA GLY A 63 3.47 -0.90 1.77
C GLY A 63 2.49 -0.45 0.70
N MET A 64 1.20 -0.72 0.93
CA MET A 64 0.13 -0.43 -0.01
C MET A 64 -1.16 -0.02 0.71
N THR A 65 -1.94 0.86 0.08
CA THR A 65 -3.27 1.30 0.53
C THR A 65 -4.16 1.55 -0.68
N LEU A 66 -5.48 1.54 -0.47
CA LEU A 66 -6.47 1.80 -1.50
C LEU A 66 -7.19 3.13 -1.24
N ASP A 67 -7.62 3.77 -2.32
CA ASP A 67 -8.74 4.72 -2.33
C ASP A 67 -9.92 4.01 -2.98
N LEU A 68 -10.90 3.64 -2.16
CA LEU A 68 -12.02 2.78 -2.55
C LEU A 68 -13.00 3.50 -3.49
N ASP A 69 -13.11 4.82 -3.38
CA ASP A 69 -14.02 5.62 -4.19
C ASP A 69 -13.44 5.85 -5.58
N LYS A 70 -12.16 6.22 -5.64
CA LYS A 70 -11.47 6.50 -6.91
C LYS A 70 -10.95 5.23 -7.60
N LYS A 71 -10.98 4.08 -6.93
CA LYS A 71 -10.39 2.81 -7.40
C LYS A 71 -8.92 2.96 -7.78
N ILE A 72 -8.17 3.60 -6.87
CA ILE A 72 -6.73 3.85 -7.00
C ILE A 72 -5.97 3.05 -5.94
N ILE A 73 -4.85 2.48 -6.35
CA ILE A 73 -3.84 1.87 -5.48
C ILE A 73 -2.74 2.89 -5.24
N TYR A 74 -2.31 3.04 -4.00
CA TYR A 74 -1.10 3.77 -3.63
C TYR A 74 -0.12 2.84 -2.97
N TRP A 75 1.15 2.90 -3.35
CA TRP A 75 2.21 2.13 -2.71
C TRP A 75 3.46 2.96 -2.49
N VAL A 76 4.31 2.44 -1.62
CA VAL A 76 5.62 3.00 -1.34
C VAL A 76 6.72 2.02 -1.73
N ASP A 77 7.75 2.52 -2.37
CA ASP A 77 8.91 1.72 -2.76
C ASP A 77 10.13 2.07 -1.90
N GLY A 78 10.62 1.09 -1.14
CA GLY A 78 11.76 1.23 -0.24
C GLY A 78 13.11 1.42 -0.94
N LYS A 79 13.26 0.93 -2.17
CA LYS A 79 14.52 0.99 -2.92
C LYS A 79 14.57 2.22 -3.82
N LEU A 80 13.46 2.48 -4.51
CA LEU A 80 13.33 3.62 -5.41
C LEU A 80 13.08 4.92 -4.62
N ALA A 81 12.72 4.81 -3.33
CA ALA A 81 12.32 5.92 -2.47
C ALA A 81 11.21 6.74 -3.14
N THR A 82 10.12 6.06 -3.50
CA THR A 82 8.97 6.66 -4.17
C THR A 82 7.67 6.40 -3.43
N ILE A 83 6.71 7.29 -3.65
CA ILE A 83 5.28 7.02 -3.45
C ILE A 83 4.67 7.05 -4.83
N SER A 84 4.01 5.97 -5.22
CA SER A 84 3.43 5.81 -6.55
C SER A 84 1.96 5.42 -6.46
N SER A 85 1.24 5.61 -7.57
CA SER A 85 -0.17 5.23 -7.69
C SER A 85 -0.52 4.72 -9.07
N CYS A 86 -1.55 3.89 -9.17
CA CYS A 86 -2.17 3.45 -10.40
C CYS A 86 -3.65 3.11 -10.16
N ASP A 87 -4.43 2.94 -11.22
CA ASP A 87 -5.78 2.40 -11.12
C ASP A 87 -5.75 0.91 -10.74
N TYR A 88 -6.89 0.35 -10.32
CA TYR A 88 -6.99 -1.06 -9.92
C TYR A 88 -6.58 -2.09 -10.98
N ASN A 89 -6.57 -1.71 -12.26
CA ASN A 89 -6.12 -2.55 -13.38
C ASN A 89 -4.65 -2.32 -13.77
N GLY A 90 -3.93 -1.44 -13.06
CA GLY A 90 -2.55 -1.06 -13.37
C GLY A 90 -2.41 0.14 -14.32
N SER A 91 -3.49 0.66 -14.91
CA SER A 91 -3.41 1.85 -15.77
C SER A 91 -3.07 3.12 -14.99
N ASN A 92 -2.65 4.15 -15.73
CA ASN A 92 -2.36 5.48 -15.16
C ASN A 92 -1.32 5.45 -14.02
N GLN A 93 -0.33 4.55 -14.13
CA GLN A 93 0.81 4.51 -13.22
C GLN A 93 1.54 5.86 -13.21
N LYS A 94 1.71 6.44 -12.02
CA LYS A 94 2.40 7.70 -11.79
C LYS A 94 3.16 7.71 -10.48
N SER A 95 4.31 8.37 -10.47
CA SER A 95 5.06 8.70 -9.25
C SER A 95 4.52 10.02 -8.68
N LEU A 96 4.09 9.98 -7.41
CA LEU A 96 3.57 11.14 -6.68
C LEU A 96 4.68 11.88 -5.92
N LEU A 97 5.64 11.12 -5.40
CA LEU A 97 6.80 11.62 -4.69
C LEU A 97 8.00 10.74 -5.07
N GLY A 98 9.14 11.35 -5.35
CA GLY A 98 10.36 10.64 -5.72
C GLY A 98 11.59 11.07 -4.93
N SER A 99 12.65 10.27 -5.07
CA SER A 99 13.93 10.42 -4.37
C SER A 99 14.65 11.75 -4.60
N THR A 100 14.34 12.44 -5.71
CA THR A 100 14.88 13.77 -6.02
C THR A 100 14.39 14.86 -5.06
N VAL A 101 13.27 14.63 -4.37
CA VAL A 101 12.70 15.58 -3.40
C VAL A 101 13.30 15.38 -2.01
N PHE A 102 13.47 14.13 -1.58
CA PHE A 102 14.00 13.76 -0.28
C PHE A 102 14.42 12.28 -0.28
N SER A 103 15.43 11.90 0.52
CA SER A 103 15.88 10.50 0.66
C SER A 103 15.19 9.82 1.83
N PHE A 104 14.41 8.77 1.54
CA PHE A 104 13.64 8.02 2.53
C PHE A 104 13.59 6.52 2.17
N HIS A 105 13.34 5.69 3.17
CA HIS A 105 13.07 4.26 3.06
C HIS A 105 11.67 3.97 3.64
N PRO A 106 10.62 4.24 2.86
CA PRO A 106 9.25 4.12 3.35
C PRO A 106 8.89 2.64 3.59
N PHE A 107 8.10 2.37 4.62
CA PHE A 107 7.68 1.01 4.96
C PHE A 107 6.18 0.78 4.79
N SER A 108 5.35 1.58 5.45
CA SER A 108 3.89 1.44 5.39
C SER A 108 3.25 2.74 4.94
N ILE A 109 2.13 2.63 4.24
CA ILE A 109 1.32 3.76 3.78
C ILE A 109 -0.16 3.48 4.07
N THR A 110 -0.90 4.54 4.39
CA THR A 110 -2.35 4.51 4.54
C THR A 110 -2.95 5.78 3.94
N SER A 111 -4.16 5.65 3.38
CA SER A 111 -4.89 6.77 2.82
C SER A 111 -6.07 7.15 3.70
N PHE A 112 -6.35 8.45 3.80
CA PHE A 112 -7.59 8.96 4.34
C PHE A 112 -7.89 10.32 3.73
N GLN A 113 -9.11 10.51 3.24
CA GLN A 113 -9.54 11.75 2.57
C GLN A 113 -8.57 12.16 1.45
N ASP A 114 -8.13 13.41 1.44
CA ASP A 114 -7.20 14.00 0.47
C ASP A 114 -5.73 13.68 0.76
N LYS A 115 -5.43 12.83 1.76
CA LYS A 115 -4.08 12.64 2.28
C LYS A 115 -3.59 11.20 2.19
N LEU A 116 -2.27 11.10 2.10
CA LEU A 116 -1.50 9.89 2.31
C LEU A 116 -0.60 10.07 3.51
N TYR A 117 -0.48 9.02 4.31
CA TYR A 117 0.36 8.97 5.50
C TYR A 117 1.30 7.79 5.38
N TRP A 118 2.59 7.98 5.67
CA TRP A 118 3.55 6.87 5.60
C TRP A 118 4.60 6.92 6.70
N THR A 119 5.08 5.74 7.05
CA THR A 119 6.20 5.56 7.97
C THR A 119 7.50 5.44 7.20
N ASP A 120 8.57 5.97 7.77
CA ASP A 120 9.90 5.94 7.17
C ASP A 120 10.98 5.49 8.17
N TRP A 121 11.83 4.56 7.73
CA TRP A 121 12.90 4.00 8.57
C TRP A 121 14.15 4.87 8.64
N VAL A 122 14.43 5.68 7.61
CA VAL A 122 15.63 6.53 7.57
C VAL A 122 15.45 7.70 8.54
N THR A 123 14.34 8.40 8.43
CA THR A 123 14.00 9.55 9.26
C THR A 123 13.28 9.20 10.55
N GLN A 124 12.90 7.93 10.73
CA GLN A 124 12.21 7.43 11.92
C GLN A 124 10.96 8.25 12.23
N SER A 125 10.18 8.55 11.18
CA SER A 125 9.09 9.52 11.24
C SER A 125 7.83 9.04 10.55
N LEU A 126 6.73 9.66 10.94
CA LEU A 126 5.44 9.61 10.24
C LEU A 126 5.29 10.90 9.45
N PHE A 127 5.00 10.76 8.16
CA PHE A 127 4.74 11.88 7.26
C PHE A 127 3.32 11.88 6.74
N GLN A 128 2.93 13.03 6.20
CA GLN A 128 1.68 13.29 5.52
C GLN A 128 1.94 14.10 4.24
N ILE A 129 1.22 13.78 3.18
CA ILE A 129 1.20 14.54 1.92
C ILE A 129 -0.24 14.61 1.39
N ASN A 130 -0.58 15.70 0.71
CA ASN A 130 -1.85 15.83 0.01
C ASN A 130 -1.74 15.16 -1.39
N LYS A 131 -2.75 14.37 -1.77
CA LYS A 131 -2.81 13.59 -3.01
C LYS A 131 -2.78 14.46 -4.27
N ASP A 132 -3.37 15.65 -4.21
CA ASP A 132 -3.54 16.58 -5.33
C ASP A 132 -2.47 17.70 -5.32
N SER A 133 -1.86 17.95 -4.15
CA SER A 133 -0.83 18.96 -3.93
C SER A 133 0.41 18.35 -3.28
N VAL A 134 1.12 17.52 -4.05
CA VAL A 134 2.30 16.75 -3.62
C VAL A 134 3.51 17.61 -3.21
N ASN A 135 3.43 18.93 -3.33
CA ASN A 135 4.52 19.84 -2.97
C ASN A 135 4.55 20.17 -1.46
N VAL A 136 3.52 19.79 -0.69
CA VAL A 136 3.45 20.08 0.75
C VAL A 136 3.59 18.80 1.56
N LEU A 137 4.84 18.45 1.87
CA LEU A 137 5.19 17.35 2.77
C LEU A 137 5.21 17.85 4.21
N THR A 138 4.45 17.19 5.09
CA THR A 138 4.39 17.52 6.53
C THR A 138 4.88 16.33 7.34
N ARG A 139 5.79 16.56 8.29
CA ARG A 139 6.19 15.56 9.28
C ARG A 139 5.26 15.66 10.48
N LEU A 140 4.54 14.58 10.79
CA LEU A 140 3.54 14.56 11.87
C LEU A 140 4.14 14.13 13.20
N ALA A 141 5.06 13.18 13.16
CA ALA A 141 5.74 12.67 14.34
C ALA A 141 7.14 12.22 13.95
N ASN A 142 8.08 12.36 14.88
CA ASN A 142 9.44 11.85 14.75
C ASN A 142 9.90 11.26 16.07
N HIS A 143 10.64 10.17 15.98
CA HIS A 143 11.35 9.66 17.14
C HIS A 143 12.56 10.57 17.41
N SER A 144 12.56 11.24 18.57
CA SER A 144 13.55 12.28 18.91
C SER A 144 14.67 11.79 19.83
N THR A 145 14.78 10.49 20.08
CA THR A 145 15.85 9.90 20.91
C THR A 145 16.96 9.29 20.05
N THR A 146 18.10 8.99 20.66
CA THR A 146 19.27 8.37 20.00
C THR A 146 19.07 6.91 19.62
N ILE A 147 17.99 6.28 20.08
CA ILE A 147 17.69 4.88 19.78
C ILE A 147 17.09 4.80 18.37
N GLN A 148 17.71 4.02 17.50
CA GLN A 148 17.18 3.78 16.17
C GLN A 148 15.88 2.98 16.25
N MET A 149 14.77 3.59 15.84
CA MET A 149 13.47 2.94 15.71
C MET A 149 13.09 2.77 14.24
N ARG A 150 12.44 1.65 13.93
CA ARG A 150 11.84 1.38 12.62
C ARG A 150 10.32 1.43 12.76
N PRO A 151 9.68 2.57 12.50
CA PRO A 151 8.22 2.62 12.49
C PRO A 151 7.73 1.71 11.36
N ASN A 152 7.04 0.63 11.73
CA ASN A 152 6.56 -0.36 10.78
C ASN A 152 5.22 0.09 10.22
N GLN A 153 4.11 -0.46 10.72
CA GLN A 153 2.81 -0.25 10.12
C GLN A 153 2.12 1.03 10.60
N VAL A 154 1.44 1.71 9.68
CA VAL A 154 0.46 2.76 9.98
C VAL A 154 -0.88 2.39 9.35
N LYS A 155 -1.97 2.61 10.09
CA LYS A 155 -3.35 2.42 9.62
C LYS A 155 -4.23 3.54 10.17
N VAL A 156 -5.13 4.04 9.34
CA VAL A 156 -6.23 4.90 9.79
C VAL A 156 -7.41 4.01 10.17
N VAL A 157 -8.00 4.26 11.33
CA VAL A 157 -9.20 3.57 11.81
C VAL A 157 -10.36 4.56 11.78
N HIS A 158 -11.24 4.40 10.81
CA HIS A 158 -12.41 5.26 10.61
C HIS A 158 -13.49 4.50 9.83
N SER A 159 -14.77 4.67 10.18
CA SER A 159 -15.89 3.96 9.54
C SER A 159 -15.96 4.17 8.03
N TYR A 160 -15.60 5.37 7.56
CA TYR A 160 -15.46 5.68 6.13
C TYR A 160 -14.55 4.72 5.35
N LEU A 161 -13.50 4.17 5.97
CA LEU A 161 -12.59 3.22 5.31
C LEU A 161 -13.09 1.77 5.36
N GLN A 162 -14.25 1.54 5.98
CA GLN A 162 -14.95 0.27 6.08
C GLN A 162 -16.44 0.51 5.84
N PRO A 163 -16.83 0.99 4.65
CA PRO A 163 -18.22 1.34 4.38
C PRO A 163 -19.12 0.11 4.51
N GLU A 164 -20.34 0.33 4.99
CA GLU A 164 -21.35 -0.72 4.97
C GLU A 164 -21.67 -1.14 3.53
N GLY A 165 -22.12 -2.38 3.36
CA GLY A 165 -22.46 -2.93 2.06
C GLY A 165 -23.18 -4.26 2.21
N GLU A 166 -23.82 -4.70 1.13
CA GLU A 166 -24.42 -6.03 1.11
C GLU A 166 -23.33 -7.10 1.21
N ASN A 167 -23.48 -7.98 2.19
CA ASN A 167 -22.64 -9.16 2.32
C ASN A 167 -23.39 -10.36 1.72
N SER A 168 -23.08 -10.72 0.48
CA SER A 168 -23.71 -11.87 -0.19
C SER A 168 -23.41 -13.22 0.46
N CYS A 169 -22.48 -13.26 1.42
CA CYS A 169 -22.12 -14.45 2.18
C CYS A 169 -22.77 -14.51 3.58
N ALA A 170 -23.55 -13.49 3.97
CA ALA A 170 -24.21 -13.40 5.27
C ALA A 170 -25.52 -14.19 5.32
#